data_AF-A0A0C3G898-F1
#
_entry.id   AF-A0A0C3G898-F1
#
_cell.length_a   1.000
_cell.length_b   1.000
_cell.length_c   1.000
_cell.angle_alpha   90.00
_cell.angle_beta   90.00
_cell.angle_gamma   90.00
#
_symmetry.space_group_name_H-M   'P 1'
#
loop_
_entity.id
_entity.type
_entity.pdbx_description
1 polymer ?
#
loop_
_entity_poly.entity_id
_entity_poly.type
_entity_poly.pdbx_seq_one_letter_code
_entity_poly.pdbx_strand_id
1 'polypeptide(L)'
;IIALAGQMNAQFTIINQQFNRLAAQTSNSCILVFNHLLPVGMGYQPLVKETPGSGIGLAVQLNPPWKPTSPTVGNPTPSAALGQVPPFHNVNINSYHHRDILRFIKFYNDSFGIVFGDEL
;
A
#
# COMPACT_ATOMS: atom_id res chain seq x y z
N ILE A 1 14.85 -34.71 -10.56
CA ILE A 1 15.51 -33.50 -11.12
C ILE A 1 14.50 -32.37 -11.36
N ILE A 2 13.40 -32.59 -12.09
CA ILE A 2 12.37 -31.55 -12.36
C ILE A 2 11.73 -30.97 -11.07
N ALA A 3 11.37 -31.83 -10.11
CA ALA A 3 10.77 -31.37 -8.84
C ALA A 3 11.72 -30.53 -7.97
N LEU A 4 13.02 -30.89 -7.95
CA LEU A 4 14.04 -30.15 -7.20
C LEU A 4 14.29 -28.76 -7.82
N ALA A 5 14.34 -28.68 -9.16
CA ALA A 5 14.47 -27.41 -9.86
C ALA A 5 13.27 -26.47 -9.61
N GLY A 6 12.04 -27.03 -9.58
CA GLY A 6 10.84 -26.28 -9.22
C GLY A 6 10.87 -25.73 -7.79
N GLN A 7 11.32 -26.56 -6.83
CA GLN A 7 11.49 -26.13 -5.42
C GLN A 7 12.54 -25.03 -5.28
N MET A 8 13.69 -25.15 -5.95
CA MET A 8 14.72 -24.11 -5.93
C MET A 8 14.21 -22.78 -6.50
N ASN A 9 13.48 -22.82 -7.62
CA ASN A 9 12.94 -21.62 -8.24
C ASN A 9 11.89 -20.92 -7.34
N ALA A 10 11.06 -21.70 -6.64
CA ALA A 10 10.12 -21.17 -5.66
C ALA A 10 10.84 -20.50 -4.48
N GLN A 11 11.90 -21.12 -3.95
CA GLN A 11 12.71 -20.53 -2.88
C GLN A 11 13.39 -19.22 -3.31
N PHE A 12 13.97 -19.17 -4.51
CA PHE A 12 14.54 -17.92 -5.05
C PHE A 12 13.48 -16.82 -5.18
N THR A 13 12.27 -17.17 -5.61
CA THR A 13 11.16 -16.22 -5.69
C THR A 13 10.82 -15.65 -4.31
N ILE A 14 10.73 -16.50 -3.28
CA ILE A 14 10.47 -16.09 -1.90
C ILE A 14 11.58 -15.17 -1.39
N ILE A 15 12.86 -15.54 -1.59
CA ILE A 15 14.01 -14.73 -1.16
C ILE A 15 13.97 -13.35 -1.82
N ASN A 16 13.71 -13.28 -3.13
CA ASN A 16 13.62 -12.01 -3.84
C ASN A 16 12.48 -11.13 -3.33
N GLN A 17 11.32 -11.73 -3.01
CA GLN A 17 10.20 -11.00 -2.41
C GLN A 17 10.56 -10.45 -1.02
N GLN A 18 11.23 -11.24 -0.18
CA GLN A 18 11.68 -10.80 1.14
C GLN A 18 12.71 -9.68 1.05
N PHE A 19 13.66 -9.78 0.12
CA PHE A 19 14.65 -8.74 -0.12
C PHE A 19 14.01 -7.42 -0.56
N ASN A 20 13.08 -7.47 -1.52
CA ASN A 20 12.34 -6.29 -1.98
C ASN A 20 11.50 -5.66 -0.86
N ARG A 21 10.91 -6.49 0.01
CA ARG A 21 10.18 -6.01 1.19
C ARG A 21 11.10 -5.31 2.19
N LEU A 22 12.26 -5.88 2.47
CA LEU A 22 13.26 -5.28 3.36
C LEU A 22 13.77 -3.94 2.82
N ALA A 23 14.00 -3.85 1.50
CA ALA A 23 14.36 -2.59 0.85
C ALA A 23 13.27 -1.53 1.03
N ALA A 24 11.99 -1.89 0.81
CA ALA A 24 10.86 -0.99 1.02
C ALA A 24 10.72 -0.53 2.49
N GLN A 25 10.90 -1.44 3.45
CA GLN A 25 10.89 -1.13 4.89
C GLN A 25 12.02 -0.18 5.30
N THR A 26 13.21 -0.37 4.72
CA THR A 26 14.35 0.51 4.94
C THR A 26 14.06 1.90 4.39
N SER A 27 13.52 1.99 3.17
CA SER A 27 13.07 3.27 2.60
C SER A 27 12.01 3.95 3.47
N ASN A 28 11.02 3.20 3.95
CA ASN A 28 9.98 3.75 4.83
C ASN A 28 10.53 4.23 6.17
N SER A 29 11.49 3.53 6.76
CA SER A 29 12.18 4.01 7.97
C SER A 29 12.85 5.37 7.73
N CYS A 30 13.53 5.52 6.59
CA CYS A 30 14.13 6.81 6.20
C CYS A 30 13.06 7.89 5.96
N ILE A 31 11.96 7.55 5.27
CA ILE A 31 10.86 8.49 5.00
C ILE A 31 10.20 8.94 6.31
N LEU A 32 9.99 8.03 7.27
CA LEU A 32 9.42 8.36 8.58
C LEU A 32 10.31 9.34 9.35
N VAL A 33 11.63 9.08 9.40
CA VAL A 33 12.58 10.01 10.03
C VAL A 33 12.59 11.36 9.31
N PHE A 34 12.62 11.35 7.98
CA PHE A 34 12.57 12.58 7.19
C PHE A 34 11.31 13.39 7.46
N ASN A 35 10.15 12.75 7.38
CA ASN A 35 8.84 13.35 7.64
C ASN A 35 8.71 13.88 9.08
N HIS A 36 9.32 13.22 10.06
CA HIS A 36 9.33 13.69 11.45
C HIS A 36 10.14 14.97 11.63
N LEU A 37 11.21 15.14 10.84
CA LEU A 37 12.10 16.30 10.88
C LEU A 37 11.64 17.44 9.96
N LEU A 38 10.58 17.24 9.16
CA LEU A 38 10.08 18.26 8.25
C LEU A 38 9.47 19.44 9.03
N PRO A 39 9.85 20.70 8.69
CA PRO A 39 9.16 21.87 9.19
C PRO A 39 7.68 21.87 8.81
N VAL A 40 6.85 22.48 9.66
CA VAL A 40 5.41 22.65 9.41
C VAL A 40 5.20 23.38 8.08
N GLY A 41 4.40 22.78 7.19
CA GLY A 41 4.10 23.33 5.86
C GLY A 41 4.92 22.74 4.71
N MET A 42 5.95 21.93 5.00
CA MET A 42 6.61 21.09 4.00
C MET A 42 5.78 19.82 3.79
N GLY A 43 5.44 19.51 2.54
CA GLY A 43 4.61 18.35 2.21
C GLY A 43 5.24 17.03 2.65
N TYR A 44 4.44 16.15 3.25
CA TYR A 44 4.88 14.81 3.67
C TYR A 44 5.20 13.92 2.46
N GLN A 45 6.30 13.18 2.53
CA GLN A 45 6.57 12.12 1.57
C GLN A 45 5.71 10.89 1.90
N PRO A 46 5.03 10.27 0.93
CA PRO A 46 4.27 9.05 1.18
C PRO A 46 5.23 7.87 1.41
N LEU A 47 4.79 6.93 2.23
CA LEU A 47 5.46 5.64 2.34
C LEU A 47 5.40 4.88 1.00
N VAL A 48 6.38 4.01 0.78
CA VAL A 48 6.37 3.04 -0.31
C VAL A 48 5.64 1.76 0.09
N LYS A 49 5.18 1.00 -0.90
CA LYS A 49 4.49 -0.28 -0.69
C LYS A 49 5.46 -1.35 -0.19
N GLU A 50 5.13 -1.97 0.94
CA GLU A 50 5.93 -3.05 1.55
C GLU A 50 5.32 -4.44 1.42
N THR A 51 4.00 -4.52 1.22
CA THR A 51 3.26 -5.78 1.16
C THR A 51 2.76 -6.02 -0.27
N PRO A 52 3.04 -7.20 -0.87
CA PRO A 52 2.42 -7.58 -2.14
C PRO A 52 0.89 -7.70 -1.99
N GLY A 53 0.16 -7.57 -3.11
CA GLY A 53 -1.29 -7.70 -3.13
C GLY A 53 -2.02 -6.37 -2.96
N SER A 54 -3.32 -6.44 -2.66
CA SER A 54 -4.20 -5.27 -2.60
C SER A 54 -5.21 -5.39 -1.46
N GLY A 55 -5.40 -4.29 -0.73
CA GLY A 55 -6.45 -4.17 0.30
C GLY A 55 -7.85 -3.93 -0.25
N ILE A 56 -8.14 -4.39 -1.48
CA ILE A 56 -9.41 -4.14 -2.15
C ILE A 56 -10.60 -4.71 -1.37
N GLY A 57 -10.45 -5.88 -0.75
CA GLY A 57 -11.50 -6.49 0.07
C GLY A 57 -11.90 -5.58 1.23
N LEU A 58 -10.90 -5.09 1.98
CA LEU A 58 -11.10 -4.15 3.08
C LEU A 58 -11.67 -2.81 2.58
N ALA A 59 -11.16 -2.27 1.47
CA ALA A 59 -11.64 -1.01 0.90
C ALA A 59 -13.09 -1.08 0.39
N VAL A 60 -13.52 -2.21 -0.19
CA VAL A 60 -14.92 -2.41 -0.60
C VAL A 60 -15.83 -2.49 0.61
N GLN A 61 -15.37 -3.14 1.69
CA GLN A 61 -16.17 -3.33 2.88
C GLN A 61 -16.33 -2.04 3.70
N LEU A 62 -15.28 -1.24 3.82
CA LEU A 62 -15.31 0.04 4.53
C LEU A 62 -16.02 1.15 3.72
N ASN A 63 -16.31 0.90 2.44
CA ASN A 63 -17.12 1.81 1.66
C ASN A 63 -18.60 1.68 2.08
N PRO A 64 -19.26 2.76 2.53
CA PRO A 64 -20.65 2.69 2.98
C PRO A 64 -21.59 2.18 1.88
N PRO A 65 -22.59 1.34 2.20
CA PRO A 65 -23.44 0.69 1.20
C PRO A 65 -24.28 1.66 0.36
N TRP A 66 -24.56 2.87 0.86
CA TRP A 66 -25.25 3.92 0.13
C TRP A 66 -24.34 4.76 -0.77
N LYS A 67 -23.03 4.52 -0.77
CA LYS A 67 -22.06 5.25 -1.59
C LYS A 67 -21.59 4.37 -2.75
N PRO A 68 -21.85 4.74 -4.02
CA PRO A 68 -21.43 3.94 -5.16
C PRO A 68 -19.92 3.66 -5.11
N THR A 69 -19.55 2.38 -5.13
CA THR A 69 -18.14 1.97 -5.25
C THR A 69 -17.64 2.43 -6.63
N SER A 70 -16.86 3.52 -6.64
CA SER A 70 -16.32 4.04 -7.90
C SER A 70 -15.49 2.96 -8.60
N PRO A 71 -15.51 2.87 -9.94
CA PRO A 71 -14.70 1.91 -10.69
C PRO A 71 -13.20 2.03 -10.39
N THR A 72 -12.70 3.17 -9.91
CA THR A 72 -11.27 3.28 -9.51
C THR A 72 -10.94 2.49 -8.23
N VAL A 73 -11.89 2.38 -7.30
CA VAL A 73 -11.75 1.52 -6.13
C VAL A 73 -12.04 0.08 -6.57
N GLY A 74 -13.18 -0.17 -7.24
CA GLY A 74 -13.67 -1.51 -7.58
C GLY A 74 -12.93 -2.26 -8.71
N ASN A 75 -12.21 -1.58 -9.61
CA ASN A 75 -11.51 -2.29 -10.68
C ASN A 75 -10.25 -2.98 -10.15
N PRO A 76 -9.97 -4.23 -10.56
CA PRO A 76 -8.67 -4.86 -10.33
C PRO A 76 -7.60 -4.07 -11.07
N THR A 77 -7.03 -3.08 -10.40
CA THR A 77 -5.83 -2.41 -10.84
C THR A 77 -4.69 -3.39 -10.60
N PRO A 78 -3.69 -3.51 -11.50
CA PRO A 78 -2.52 -4.32 -11.22
C PRO A 78 -1.98 -3.98 -9.83
N SER A 79 -1.78 -5.02 -9.01
CA SER A 79 -1.21 -4.88 -7.67
C SER A 79 0.06 -4.06 -7.79
N ALA A 80 0.11 -2.92 -7.10
CA ALA A 80 1.31 -2.08 -7.10
C ALA A 80 2.51 -2.92 -6.67
N ALA A 81 3.66 -2.67 -7.30
CA ALA A 81 4.90 -3.36 -6.99
C ALA A 81 5.46 -2.84 -5.66
N LEU A 82 6.26 -3.66 -4.98
CA LEU A 82 7.00 -3.23 -3.80
C LEU A 82 7.90 -2.03 -4.14
N GLY A 83 8.02 -1.08 -3.20
CA GLY A 83 8.81 0.13 -3.39
C GLY A 83 8.11 1.25 -4.17
N GLN A 84 6.92 1.02 -4.73
CA GLN A 84 6.16 2.10 -5.37
C GLN A 84 5.47 3.00 -4.33
N VAL A 85 5.27 4.26 -4.68
CA VAL A 85 4.41 5.20 -3.93
C VAL A 85 2.98 5.21 -4.51
N PRO A 86 1.96 5.60 -3.73
CA PRO A 86 0.61 5.77 -4.24
C PRO A 86 0.57 6.84 -5.35
N PRO A 87 0.05 6.53 -6.57
CA PRO A 87 0.08 7.46 -7.70
C PRO A 87 -0.88 8.65 -7.56
N PHE A 88 -1.76 8.61 -6.55
CA PHE A 88 -2.74 9.65 -6.22
C PHE A 88 -2.37 10.41 -4.93
N HIS A 89 -1.12 10.28 -4.47
CA HIS A 89 -0.64 11.05 -3.34
C HIS A 89 -0.69 12.55 -3.64
N ASN A 90 -1.17 13.30 -2.67
CA ASN A 90 -1.23 14.75 -2.60
C ASN A 90 -0.61 15.23 -1.28
N VAL A 91 0.25 16.24 -1.37
CA VAL A 91 0.88 16.88 -0.20
C VAL A 91 -0.12 17.66 0.67
N ASN A 92 -1.24 18.11 0.09
CA ASN A 92 -2.32 18.76 0.82
C ASN A 92 -3.25 17.72 1.45
N ILE A 93 -3.05 17.41 2.73
CA ILE A 93 -3.83 16.42 3.46
C ILE A 93 -5.35 16.72 3.46
N ASN A 94 -5.72 18.02 3.45
CA ASN A 94 -7.11 18.46 3.44
C ASN A 94 -7.81 18.24 2.10
N SER A 95 -7.06 17.88 1.04
CA SER A 95 -7.63 17.58 -0.28
C SER A 95 -8.15 16.15 -0.39
N TYR A 96 -7.77 15.27 0.54
CA TYR A 96 -8.22 13.88 0.52
C TYR A 96 -9.68 13.79 0.94
N HIS A 97 -10.42 13.00 0.18
CA HIS A 97 -11.79 12.64 0.51
C HIS A 97 -11.81 11.17 0.97
N HIS A 98 -12.93 10.74 1.56
CA HIS A 98 -13.15 9.34 1.95
C HIS A 98 -12.72 8.32 0.87
N ARG A 99 -12.97 8.62 -0.41
CA ARG A 99 -12.56 7.74 -1.53
C ARG A 99 -11.04 7.59 -1.66
N ASP A 100 -10.27 8.62 -1.32
CA ASP A 100 -8.81 8.61 -1.43
C ASP A 100 -8.21 7.79 -0.29
N ILE A 101 -8.84 7.82 0.89
CA ILE A 101 -8.53 6.90 2.00
C ILE A 101 -8.76 5.44 1.56
N LEU A 102 -9.90 5.13 0.93
CA LEU A 102 -10.14 3.79 0.37
C LEU A 102 -9.10 3.38 -0.68
N ARG A 103 -8.63 4.33 -1.51
CA ARG A 103 -7.55 4.07 -2.47
C ARG A 103 -6.22 3.79 -1.76
N PHE A 104 -5.91 4.48 -0.66
CA PHE A 104 -4.73 4.18 0.16
C PHE A 104 -4.84 2.82 0.84
N ILE A 105 -5.98 2.44 1.39
CA ILE A 105 -6.22 1.10 1.95
C ILE A 105 -6.00 0.03 0.87
N LYS A 106 -6.59 0.23 -0.31
CA LYS A 106 -6.38 -0.66 -1.47
C LYS A 106 -4.90 -0.79 -1.83
N PHE A 107 -4.14 0.30 -1.74
CA PHE A 107 -2.72 0.35 -2.08
C PHE A 107 -1.82 -0.28 -1.01
N TYR A 108 -1.94 0.11 0.26
CA TYR A 108 -1.07 -0.33 1.34
C TYR A 108 -1.49 -1.66 1.97
N ASN A 109 -2.69 -2.16 1.68
CA ASN A 109 -3.22 -3.38 2.29
C ASN A 109 -3.16 -3.29 3.83
N ASP A 110 -2.70 -4.34 4.50
CA ASP A 110 -2.56 -4.40 5.97
C ASP A 110 -1.60 -3.33 6.53
N SER A 111 -0.67 -2.82 5.71
CA SER A 111 0.26 -1.77 6.13
C SER A 111 -0.40 -0.40 6.31
N PHE A 112 -1.66 -0.22 5.91
CA PHE A 112 -2.39 1.01 6.19
C PHE A 112 -2.70 1.16 7.70
N GLY A 113 -2.76 0.05 8.44
CA GLY A 113 -3.03 0.05 9.87
C GLY A 113 -4.51 0.13 10.24
N ILE A 114 -5.42 -0.11 9.30
CA ILE A 114 -6.86 -0.25 9.54
C ILE A 114 -7.24 -1.73 9.48
N VAL A 115 -8.10 -2.15 10.39
CA VAL A 115 -8.63 -3.51 10.49
C VAL A 115 -10.14 -3.55 10.27
N PHE A 116 -10.68 -4.77 10.19
CA PHE A 116 -12.11 -4.99 10.13
C PHE A 116 -12.80 -4.41 11.37
N GLY A 117 -13.81 -3.56 11.16
CA GLY A 117 -14.63 -2.98 12.24
C GLY A 117 -14.27 -1.53 12.59
N ASP A 118 -13.19 -0.98 12.04
CA ASP A 118 -12.85 0.43 12.20
C ASP A 118 -13.82 1.33 11.41
N GLU A 119 -14.11 2.51 11.96
CA GLU A 119 -14.89 3.56 11.27
C GLU A 119 -13.94 4.55 10.57
N LEU A 120 -14.33 5.00 9.37
CA LEU A 120 -13.57 5.91 8.49
C LEU A 120 -14.07 7.36 8.53
#